data_AF-A0A522R6T5-F1
#
_entry.id   AF-A0A522R6T5-F1
#
_cell.length_a   1.000
_cell.length_b   1.000
_cell.length_c   1.000
_cell.angle_alpha   90.00
_cell.angle_beta   90.00
_cell.angle_gamma   90.00
#
_symmetry.space_group_name_H-M   'P 1'
#
loop_
_entity.id
_entity.type
_entity.pdbx_description
1 polymer ?
#
loop_
_entity_poly.entity_id
_entity_poly.type
_entity_poly.pdbx_seq_one_letter_code
_entity_poly.pdbx_strand_id
1 'polypeptide(L)'
;MQSFLFSKCDPKASGKTPFEQLLYLFLQLLTYTCEDVAETLRWLTGLDKEYKLNDGDYGIGNFIQDLKDKGYLDEDPGSGQIHIRPKTEQSIRKRSLEEIFGKLKKSETGGKYYKNAFDINLNYCICI
;
A
#
# COMPACT_ATOMS: atom_id res chain seq x y z
N MET A 1 36.65 6.71 -8.37
CA MET A 1 35.69 5.74 -7.81
C MET A 1 34.64 6.52 -7.04
N GLN A 2 33.42 6.66 -7.55
CA GLN A 2 32.34 7.35 -6.83
C GLN A 2 31.72 6.36 -5.84
N SER A 3 31.94 6.61 -4.55
CA SER A 3 31.30 5.87 -3.46
C SER A 3 29.80 6.16 -3.47
N PHE A 4 28.99 5.10 -3.50
CA PHE A 4 27.56 5.20 -3.29
C PHE A 4 27.32 5.17 -1.78
N LEU A 5 26.99 6.32 -1.19
CA LEU A 5 26.47 6.39 0.17
C LEU A 5 25.05 5.82 0.16
N PHE A 6 24.90 4.55 0.51
CA PHE A 6 23.61 3.99 0.87
C PHE A 6 23.23 4.54 2.23
N SER A 7 22.46 5.63 2.23
CA SER A 7 21.84 6.12 3.46
C SER A 7 20.83 5.06 3.92
N LYS A 8 20.82 4.74 5.21
CA LYS A 8 19.74 3.92 5.78
C LYS A 8 18.43 4.65 5.51
N CYS A 9 17.52 4.01 4.79
CA CYS A 9 16.18 4.54 4.58
C CYS A 9 15.45 4.40 5.91
N ASP A 10 15.39 5.47 6.69
CA ASP A 10 14.54 5.52 7.87
C ASP A 10 13.08 5.61 7.39
N PRO A 11 12.24 4.58 7.60
CA PRO A 11 10.83 4.63 7.19
C PRO A 11 10.09 5.78 7.90
N LYS A 12 10.57 6.22 9.07
CA LYS A 12 10.10 7.39 9.83
C LYS A 12 10.50 8.73 9.20
N ALA A 13 11.53 8.79 8.35
CA ALA A 13 11.95 10.03 7.69
C ALA A 13 11.00 10.47 6.56
N SER A 14 10.05 9.62 6.16
CA SER A 14 9.08 9.92 5.11
C SER A 14 7.99 10.92 5.52
N GLY A 15 7.88 11.26 6.81
CA GLY A 15 6.83 12.14 7.34
C GLY A 15 5.41 11.57 7.23
N LYS A 16 5.28 10.33 6.76
CA LYS A 16 3.99 9.65 6.59
C LYS A 16 3.46 9.18 7.93
N THR A 17 2.16 9.32 8.11
CA THR A 17 1.48 8.78 9.30
C THR A 17 1.49 7.25 9.28
N PRO A 18 1.40 6.56 10.44
CA PRO A 18 1.26 5.11 10.49
C PRO A 18 0.11 4.58 9.63
N PHE A 19 -1.01 5.32 9.58
CA PHE A 19 -2.13 5.02 8.69
C PHE A 19 -1.72 5.05 7.22
N GLU A 20 -1.01 6.09 6.76
CA GLU A 20 -0.61 6.21 5.34
C GLU A 20 0.37 5.12 4.91
N GLN A 21 1.25 4.68 5.83
CA GLN A 21 2.16 3.58 5.57
C GLN A 21 1.42 2.26 5.38
N LEU A 22 0.45 1.97 6.27
CA LEU A 22 -0.38 0.76 6.15
C LEU A 22 -1.38 0.85 4.98
N LEU A 23 -1.93 2.04 4.70
CA LEU A 23 -2.79 2.28 3.54
C LEU A 23 -2.03 2.01 2.25
N TYR A 24 -0.76 2.44 2.17
CA TYR A 24 0.08 2.14 1.03
C TYR A 24 0.26 0.63 0.85
N LEU A 25 0.53 -0.13 1.91
CA LEU A 25 0.65 -1.59 1.79
C LEU A 25 -0.67 -2.26 1.43
N PHE A 26 -1.77 -1.84 2.06
CA PHE A 26 -3.13 -2.32 1.80
C PHE A 26 -3.54 -2.15 0.34
N LEU A 27 -3.34 -0.96 -0.24
CA LEU A 27 -3.69 -0.70 -1.64
C LEU A 27 -2.88 -1.56 -2.64
N GLN A 28 -1.64 -1.94 -2.28
CA GLN A 28 -0.87 -2.88 -3.11
C GLN A 28 -1.49 -4.27 -3.05
N LEU A 29 -1.69 -4.79 -1.84
CA LEU A 29 -2.28 -6.11 -1.63
C LEU A 29 -3.64 -6.22 -2.30
N LEU A 30 -4.47 -5.17 -2.23
CA LEU A 30 -5.78 -5.12 -2.87
C LEU A 30 -5.70 -5.27 -4.40
N THR A 31 -4.62 -4.78 -5.02
CA THR A 31 -4.37 -5.01 -6.45
C THR A 31 -3.99 -6.48 -6.74
N TYR A 32 -3.29 -7.14 -5.81
CA TYR A 32 -2.87 -8.54 -5.97
C TYR A 32 -3.98 -9.54 -5.64
N THR A 33 -4.92 -9.20 -4.77
CA THR A 33 -6.07 -10.03 -4.43
C THR A 33 -7.28 -9.74 -5.33
N CYS A 34 -7.06 -9.00 -6.42
CA CYS A 34 -8.08 -8.60 -7.39
C CYS A 34 -9.33 -8.02 -6.68
N GLU A 35 -9.10 -7.02 -5.84
CA GLU A 35 -10.12 -6.25 -5.09
C GLU A 35 -10.84 -7.00 -3.95
N ASP A 36 -10.40 -8.22 -3.59
CA ASP A 36 -10.91 -8.91 -2.40
C ASP A 36 -10.35 -8.29 -1.10
N VAL A 37 -11.21 -7.58 -0.37
CA VAL A 37 -10.88 -6.92 0.90
C VAL A 37 -10.61 -7.93 2.01
N ALA A 38 -11.39 -9.00 2.10
CA ALA A 38 -11.26 -9.99 3.16
C ALA A 38 -9.93 -10.76 3.02
N GLU A 39 -9.57 -11.11 1.78
CA GLU A 39 -8.26 -11.65 1.43
C GLU A 39 -7.14 -10.68 1.76
N THR A 40 -7.27 -9.42 1.33
CA THR A 40 -6.26 -8.37 1.58
C THR A 40 -5.97 -8.20 3.07
N LEU A 41 -7.01 -8.10 3.90
CA LEU A 41 -6.86 -7.92 5.35
C LEU A 41 -6.20 -9.14 6.02
N ARG A 42 -6.45 -10.35 5.51
CA ARG A 42 -5.79 -11.57 5.99
C ARG A 42 -4.29 -11.57 5.66
N TRP A 43 -3.92 -11.21 4.44
CA TRP A 43 -2.51 -11.05 4.07
C TRP A 43 -1.83 -9.96 4.90
N LEU A 44 -2.48 -8.81 5.07
CA LEU A 44 -1.94 -7.69 5.84
C LEU A 44 -1.70 -8.08 7.32
N THR A 45 -2.63 -8.82 7.91
CA THR A 45 -2.48 -9.34 9.28
C THR A 45 -1.34 -10.36 9.39
N GLY A 46 -1.14 -11.19 8.36
CA GLY A 46 0.00 -12.12 8.30
C GLY A 46 1.34 -11.37 8.24
N LEU A 47 1.42 -10.33 7.41
CA LEU A 47 2.61 -9.50 7.30
C LEU A 47 2.91 -8.73 8.59
N ASP A 48 1.88 -8.23 9.28
CA ASP A 48 2.04 -7.55 10.56
C ASP A 48 2.66 -8.45 11.63
N LYS A 49 2.27 -9.73 11.67
CA LYS A 49 2.86 -10.73 12.60
C LYS A 49 4.33 -11.00 12.32
N GLU A 50 4.71 -11.13 11.05
CA GLU A 50 6.07 -11.49 10.65
C GLU A 50 7.02 -10.28 10.76
N TYR A 51 6.59 -9.11 10.29
CA TYR A 51 7.45 -7.95 10.12
C TYR A 51 7.25 -6.87 11.17
N LYS A 52 6.29 -7.03 12.10
CA LYS A 52 5.95 -6.05 13.14
C LYS A 52 5.77 -4.66 12.54
N LEU A 53 4.81 -4.54 11.63
CA LEU A 53 4.57 -3.32 10.86
C LEU A 53 4.09 -2.14 11.72
N ASN A 54 3.67 -2.43 12.96
CA ASN A 54 3.24 -1.43 13.94
C ASN A 54 4.24 -1.23 15.09
N ASP A 55 4.19 -0.03 15.67
CA ASP A 55 5.03 0.39 16.82
C ASP A 55 4.27 0.22 18.17
N GLY A 56 3.30 -0.70 18.23
CA GLY A 56 2.47 -0.99 19.42
C GLY A 56 1.33 0.00 19.70
N ASP A 57 1.49 1.29 19.38
CA ASP A 57 0.45 2.33 19.56
C ASP A 57 -0.64 2.24 18.46
N TYR A 58 -0.22 1.90 17.23
CA TYR A 58 -1.10 1.88 16.06
C TYR A 58 -1.11 0.51 15.36
N GLY A 59 -2.04 -0.36 15.74
CA GLY A 59 -2.15 -1.72 15.18
C GLY A 59 -3.08 -1.86 13.96
N ILE A 60 -3.15 -3.08 13.41
CA ILE A 60 -4.04 -3.42 12.29
C ILE A 60 -5.52 -3.19 12.63
N GLY A 61 -5.94 -3.41 13.88
CA GLY A 61 -7.31 -3.12 14.32
C GLY A 61 -7.69 -1.63 14.16
N ASN A 62 -6.79 -0.74 14.56
CA ASN A 62 -6.95 0.71 14.40
C ASN A 62 -7.00 1.08 12.91
N PHE A 63 -6.15 0.45 12.11
CA PHE A 63 -6.13 0.66 10.66
C PHE A 63 -7.44 0.25 9.97
N ILE A 64 -8.04 -0.88 10.34
CA ILE A 64 -9.33 -1.32 9.79
C ILE A 64 -10.44 -0.32 10.15
N GLN A 65 -10.45 0.18 11.39
CA GLN A 65 -11.42 1.19 11.81
C GLN A 65 -11.24 2.49 11.02
N ASP A 66 -10.00 2.98 10.88
CA ASP A 66 -9.68 4.16 10.09
C ASP A 66 -10.07 4.02 8.62
N LEU A 67 -9.96 2.83 8.03
CA LEU A 67 -10.43 2.56 6.66
C LEU A 67 -11.95 2.74 6.53
N LYS A 68 -12.72 2.30 7.54
CA LYS A 68 -14.17 2.49 7.58
C LYS A 68 -14.52 3.97 7.79
N ASP A 69 -13.90 4.61 8.77
CA ASP A 69 -14.18 6.00 9.16
C ASP A 69 -13.79 6.99 8.05
N LYS A 70 -12.66 6.76 7.36
CA LYS A 70 -12.17 7.63 6.29
C LYS A 70 -12.84 7.40 4.95
N GLY A 71 -13.79 6.48 4.81
CA GLY A 71 -14.50 6.32 3.54
C GLY A 71 -13.90 5.29 2.58
N TYR A 72 -12.93 4.46 2.98
CA TYR A 72 -12.28 3.49 2.07
C TYR A 72 -13.04 2.17 1.95
N LEU A 73 -13.61 1.68 3.05
CA LEU A 73 -14.35 0.41 3.10
C LEU A 73 -15.76 0.60 3.61
N ASP A 74 -16.74 -0.01 2.95
CA ASP A 74 -18.11 -0.08 3.45
C ASP A 74 -18.42 -1.45 4.02
N GLU A 75 -19.31 -1.51 5.00
CA GLU A 75 -19.79 -2.77 5.56
C GLU A 75 -21.29 -2.87 5.32
N ASP A 76 -21.72 -3.98 4.71
CA ASP A 76 -23.14 -4.24 4.54
C ASP A 76 -23.75 -4.61 5.92
N PRO A 77 -24.71 -3.83 6.43
CA PRO A 77 -25.26 -4.01 7.77
C PRO A 77 -26.05 -5.32 7.93
N GLY A 78 -26.39 -6.02 6.84
CA GLY A 78 -27.13 -7.28 6.87
C GLY A 78 -26.26 -8.53 6.70
N SER A 79 -25.15 -8.44 5.97
CA SER A 79 -24.31 -9.60 5.65
C SER A 79 -22.92 -9.58 6.30
N GLY A 80 -22.49 -8.44 6.86
CA GLY A 80 -21.13 -8.27 7.38
C GLY A 80 -20.05 -8.33 6.29
N GLN A 81 -20.45 -8.31 5.01
CA GLN A 81 -19.51 -8.26 3.89
C GLN A 81 -18.92 -6.86 3.79
N ILE A 82 -17.60 -6.81 3.60
CA ILE A 82 -16.85 -5.56 3.47
C ILE A 82 -16.55 -5.33 1.99
N HIS A 83 -17.00 -4.19 1.47
CA HIS A 83 -16.81 -3.81 0.08
C HIS A 83 -15.90 -2.57 -0.04
N ILE A 84 -15.18 -2.47 -1.15
CA ILE A 84 -14.43 -1.27 -1.49
C ILE A 84 -15.37 -0.14 -1.90
N ARG A 85 -15.05 1.09 -1.51
CA ARG A 85 -15.77 2.29 -1.98
C ARG A 85 -15.07 2.93 -3.18
N PRO A 86 -15.76 3.76 -3.97
CA PRO A 86 -15.17 4.48 -5.11
C PRO A 86 -13.92 5.32 -4.75
N LYS A 87 -13.82 5.78 -3.49
CA LYS A 87 -12.63 6.47 -2.97
C LYS A 87 -11.37 5.59 -3.00
N THR A 88 -11.52 4.31 -2.73
CA THR A 88 -10.43 3.33 -2.76
C THR A 88 -9.98 3.09 -4.18
N GLU A 89 -10.91 2.85 -5.12
CA GLU A 89 -10.61 2.74 -6.55
C GLU A 89 -9.89 3.98 -7.08
N GLN A 90 -10.37 5.17 -6.73
CA GLN A 90 -9.73 6.43 -7.12
C GLN A 90 -8.30 6.52 -6.57
N SER A 91 -8.07 6.04 -5.34
CA SER A 91 -6.75 6.01 -4.71
C SER A 91 -5.82 5.03 -5.42
N ILE A 92 -6.32 3.84 -5.81
CA ILE A 92 -5.58 2.87 -6.63
C ILE A 92 -5.16 3.52 -7.96
N ARG A 93 -6.10 4.15 -8.67
CA ARG A 93 -5.81 4.80 -9.98
C ARG A 93 -4.78 5.90 -9.86
N LYS A 94 -4.93 6.83 -8.90
CA LYS A 94 -3.96 7.92 -8.68
C LYS A 94 -2.57 7.37 -8.42
N ARG A 95 -2.50 6.35 -7.57
CA ARG A 95 -1.25 5.69 -7.23
C ARG A 95 -0.60 5.00 -8.43
N SER A 96 -1.36 4.23 -9.22
CA SER A 96 -0.83 3.60 -10.43
C SER A 96 -0.22 4.65 -11.37
N LEU A 97 -0.85 5.82 -11.50
CA LEU A 97 -0.30 6.93 -12.30
C LEU A 97 0.97 7.51 -11.67
N GLU A 98 1.01 7.76 -10.36
CA GLU A 98 2.22 8.23 -9.67
C GLU A 98 3.39 7.26 -9.79
N GLU A 99 3.13 5.95 -9.74
CA GLU A 99 4.16 4.93 -9.95
C GLU A 99 4.66 4.89 -11.40
N ILE A 100 3.75 4.94 -12.39
CA ILE A 100 4.10 4.96 -13.82
C ILE A 100 4.88 6.23 -14.17
N PHE A 101 4.37 7.41 -13.82
CA PHE A 101 5.00 8.69 -14.15
C PHE A 101 6.20 9.02 -13.25
N GLY A 102 6.20 8.55 -12.01
CA GLY A 102 7.35 8.63 -11.12
C GLY A 102 8.53 7.80 -11.64
N LYS A 103 8.27 6.63 -12.24
CA LYS A 103 9.28 5.82 -12.95
C LYS A 103 9.74 6.53 -14.23
N LEU A 104 8.83 7.07 -15.04
CA LEU A 104 9.16 7.75 -16.31
C LEU A 104 10.00 9.04 -16.14
N LYS A 105 9.61 9.92 -15.21
CA LYS A 105 10.36 11.15 -14.90
C LYS A 105 11.79 10.88 -14.44
N LYS A 106 12.01 9.71 -13.86
CA LYS A 106 13.29 9.28 -13.31
C LYS A 106 14.21 8.62 -14.34
N SER A 107 13.66 8.09 -15.44
CA SER A 107 14.45 7.57 -16.56
C SER A 107 15.09 8.65 -17.42
N GLU A 108 14.55 9.88 -17.47
CA GLU A 108 15.12 10.99 -18.27
C GLU A 108 16.30 11.71 -17.60
N THR A 109 16.40 11.69 -16.27
CA THR A 109 17.51 12.32 -15.55
C THR A 109 18.43 11.23 -15.01
N GLY A 110 19.57 10.98 -15.66
CA GLY A 110 20.50 9.92 -15.29
C GLY A 110 20.88 9.94 -13.80
N GLY A 111 20.32 9.03 -13.01
CA GLY A 111 20.59 9.00 -11.56
C GLY A 111 19.81 7.96 -10.75
N LYS A 112 20.44 6.79 -10.58
CA LYS A 112 20.32 5.79 -9.48
C LYS A 112 18.92 5.26 -9.13
N TYR A 113 18.81 3.93 -9.18
CA TYR A 113 17.67 3.13 -8.76
C TYR A 113 17.33 3.34 -7.29
N TYR A 114 16.07 3.61 -7.00
CA TYR A 114 15.50 3.48 -5.68
C TYR A 114 14.70 2.18 -5.79
N LYS A 115 15.25 1.11 -5.19
CA LYS A 115 14.50 -0.11 -4.97
C LYS A 115 13.42 0.23 -3.94
N ASN A 116 12.21 0.51 -4.41
CA ASN A 116 11.04 0.16 -3.61
C ASN A 116 11.04 -1.37 -3.64
N ALA A 117 11.41 -2.01 -2.53
CA ALA A 117 11.45 -3.45 -2.42
C ALA A 117 10.01 -4.00 -2.38
N PHE A 118 9.33 -3.99 -3.52
CA PHE A 118 8.22 -4.87 -3.90
C PHE A 118 7.81 -4.54 -5.36
N ASP A 119 8.73 -4.68 -6.31
CA ASP A 119 8.36 -4.79 -7.74
C ASP A 119 7.96 -6.26 -7.98
N ILE A 120 6.83 -6.70 -7.41
CA ILE A 120 6.24 -7.97 -7.82
C ILE A 120 5.50 -7.70 -9.12
N ASN A 121 6.22 -7.98 -10.21
CA ASN A 121 5.73 -8.31 -11.54
C ASN A 121 4.25 -7.98 -11.78
N LEU A 122 4.00 -6.84 -12.45
CA LEU A 122 2.69 -6.32 -12.84
C LEU A 122 1.97 -7.20 -13.90
N ASN A 123 2.27 -8.50 -13.97
CA ASN A 123 1.89 -9.38 -15.07
C ASN A 123 0.85 -10.44 -14.68
N TYR A 124 0.23 -10.33 -13.51
CA TYR A 124 -0.84 -11.23 -13.06
C TYR A 124 -1.89 -10.48 -12.23
N CYS A 125 -2.72 -9.68 -12.88
CA CYS A 125 -4.18 -9.59 -12.65
C CYS A 125 -4.71 -8.56 -13.67
N ILE A 126 -4.87 -9.02 -14.92
CA ILE A 126 -5.76 -8.38 -15.90
C ILE A 126 -7.08 -9.15 -15.75
N CYS A 127 -8.04 -8.60 -15.02
CA CYS A 127 -9.43 -9.00 -15.15
C CYS A 127 -10.07 -8.07 -16.18
N ILE A 128 -10.12 -8.52 -17.43
CA ILE A 128 -11.11 -8.06 -18.42
C ILE A 128 -12.39 -8.85 -18.17
#